data_AF-A0A7S2P7J4-F1
#
_entry.id   AF-A0A7S2P7J4-F1
#
_cell.length_a   1.000
_cell.length_b   1.000
_cell.length_c   1.000
_cell.angle_alpha   90.00
_cell.angle_beta   90.00
_cell.angle_gamma   90.00
#
_symmetry.space_group_name_H-M   'P 1'
#
loop_
_entity.id
_entity.type
_entity.pdbx_description
1 polymer ?
#
loop_
_entity_poly.entity_id
_entity_poly.type
_entity_poly.pdbx_seq_one_letter_code
_entity_poly.pdbx_strand_id
1 'polypeptide(L)'
;ALYRINHFKNDAPRFRFPTALYAAKKKKKSNDNDDSDNEAIISIPSTTAARKKLLAKRKQVEADSASSKSSSKISIKNDYQQSKTKRFDDYYAYTAPSSKDDDDDNDNSYLIDLKKKIDQKIMRNNWNRTGQRRPRVNGNTLLQQQQSSQQSSSIITPGQLLPEVHVQHETDSMQSLLGYNHFEGEWSDRNSTTYHVAIVFGKGLIHDQISIEYATRIRTLVKMLKEEEGFRPKLICFTGGNKNTEESGSNSNENNSISDASAGYVYFRHLCASQDIHLDHSQTNVWVDKQNGNERETMERVASELWRKYIKTWLQERPLTERLNQNYGVGWHILERRVDIHFTLVSTEYHLCNLNDVHHRSPGKSFLQPLVSLRGLVGSDRWVNKDELEAMDPSYSSSVHVRSSSNSGSSSSSSLLPTSSSDASGRARFAGIENSVDTSWSFQYATFPFLHGKEDSIVFLGQCYLLGEELTPLLVNMKGVVEQTEFFQRDNYLLLTSIRRSLVSLVEALYTDKGQSIRAGVIKYFESQGRNRFTKEDVKIIVLLESALLNLGRCIDLVKPAGLLAGSVPAPTWARALDALEKSMNNIQVVCDPDQPLDPKDWGKL
;
A
#
# COMPACT_ATOMS: atom_id res chain seq x y z
N ALA A 1 -32.88 -37.60 21.34
CA ALA A 1 -32.80 -38.62 22.41
C ALA A 1 -31.33 -39.00 22.53
N LEU A 2 -30.59 -38.75 23.60
CA LEU A 2 -30.84 -38.55 25.03
C LEU A 2 -29.99 -37.34 25.50
N TYR A 3 -30.61 -36.33 26.12
CA TYR A 3 -30.61 -36.05 27.57
C TYR A 3 -29.29 -35.51 28.16
N ARG A 4 -29.31 -34.20 28.48
CA ARG A 4 -29.15 -33.62 29.84
C ARG A 4 -28.20 -34.36 30.81
N ILE A 5 -27.23 -33.62 31.39
CA ILE A 5 -27.18 -33.29 32.84
C ILE A 5 -25.94 -32.42 33.19
N ASN A 6 -26.27 -31.35 33.92
CA ASN A 6 -25.58 -30.55 34.95
C ASN A 6 -24.16 -30.87 35.49
N HIS A 7 -23.51 -29.76 35.88
CA HIS A 7 -22.72 -29.51 37.11
C HIS A 7 -21.63 -30.50 37.57
N PHE A 8 -20.37 -30.06 37.64
CA PHE A 8 -19.67 -29.63 38.88
C PHE A 8 -18.15 -29.44 38.66
N LYS A 9 -17.62 -28.35 39.25
CA LYS A 9 -16.31 -28.11 39.90
C LYS A 9 -14.99 -28.65 39.32
N ASN A 10 -14.07 -27.68 39.16
CA ASN A 10 -12.69 -27.64 39.68
C ASN A 10 -11.96 -28.97 39.90
N ASP A 11 -10.95 -29.24 39.07
CA ASP A 11 -9.54 -29.20 39.49
C ASP A 11 -8.64 -29.50 38.28
N ALA A 12 -7.76 -28.55 37.95
CA ALA A 12 -6.62 -28.81 37.08
C ALA A 12 -5.38 -28.02 37.59
N PRO A 13 -4.20 -28.65 37.63
CA PRO A 13 -3.08 -28.21 38.44
C PRO A 13 -2.24 -27.10 37.78
N ARG A 14 -1.80 -26.17 38.62
CA ARG A 14 -0.79 -25.15 38.27
C ARG A 14 0.58 -25.82 38.08
N PHE A 15 1.06 -25.86 36.84
CA PHE A 15 2.49 -26.00 36.58
C PHE A 15 3.16 -24.63 36.67
N ARG A 16 4.00 -24.45 37.69
CA ARG A 16 4.91 -23.31 37.85
C ARG A 16 6.18 -23.57 37.02
N PHE A 17 6.57 -22.61 36.20
CA PHE A 17 7.95 -22.51 35.71
C PHE A 17 8.78 -21.63 36.65
N PRO A 18 10.06 -21.95 36.92
CA PRO A 18 10.90 -21.18 37.83
C PRO A 18 11.49 -19.97 37.13
N THR A 19 11.27 -18.79 37.70
CA THR A 19 12.01 -17.56 37.39
C THR A 19 13.09 -17.39 38.46
N ALA A 20 14.37 -17.54 38.12
CA ALA A 20 15.46 -17.07 38.95
C ALA A 20 16.73 -16.82 38.13
N LEU A 21 17.43 -15.76 38.54
CA LEU A 21 18.81 -15.35 38.25
C LEU A 21 19.06 -14.53 36.97
N TYR A 22 19.01 -13.21 37.11
CA TYR A 22 20.21 -12.37 36.99
C TYR A 22 20.02 -11.08 37.80
N ALA A 23 20.74 -10.98 38.93
CA ALA A 23 20.84 -9.78 39.74
C ALA A 23 22.09 -9.00 39.31
N ALA A 24 21.89 -7.78 38.82
CA ALA A 24 22.95 -6.84 38.48
C ALA A 24 23.56 -6.23 39.75
N LYS A 25 24.86 -6.42 39.94
CA LYS A 25 25.67 -5.84 41.01
C LYS A 25 26.07 -4.42 40.61
N LYS A 26 25.36 -3.40 41.11
CA LYS A 26 25.76 -1.99 41.01
C LYS A 26 26.67 -1.67 42.22
N LYS A 27 27.98 -1.58 42.00
CA LYS A 27 28.95 -1.19 43.04
C LYS A 27 29.33 0.28 42.85
N LYS A 28 28.94 1.09 43.83
CA LYS A 28 29.31 2.50 44.02
C LYS A 28 30.75 2.54 44.56
N LYS A 29 31.63 3.34 43.96
CA LYS A 29 32.86 3.80 44.62
C LYS A 29 33.20 5.22 44.14
N SER A 30 33.53 6.04 45.13
CA SER A 30 33.81 7.46 45.09
C SER A 30 35.31 7.74 44.97
N ASN A 31 35.59 8.89 44.34
CA ASN A 31 36.65 9.88 44.58
C ASN A 31 38.16 9.59 44.41
N ASP A 32 38.76 10.63 43.81
CA ASP A 32 40.09 11.25 43.95
C ASP A 32 41.27 10.82 43.05
N ASN A 33 41.62 11.80 42.20
CA ASN A 33 42.93 12.40 41.85
C ASN A 33 44.20 11.57 41.56
N ASP A 34 44.97 12.20 40.67
CA ASP A 34 46.42 12.12 40.37
C ASP A 34 46.91 11.18 39.26
N ASP A 35 47.38 11.85 38.20
CA ASP A 35 48.65 11.75 37.48
C ASP A 35 49.25 10.42 37.00
N SER A 36 49.88 10.57 35.83
CA SER A 36 50.97 9.81 35.22
C SER A 36 50.64 8.65 34.26
N ASP A 37 50.95 8.92 32.99
CA ASP A 37 51.67 8.10 32.02
C ASP A 37 51.82 6.59 32.29
N ASN A 38 51.31 5.77 31.36
CA ASN A 38 52.10 4.73 30.72
C ASN A 38 51.38 4.12 29.50
N GLU A 39 52.01 4.25 28.34
CA GLU A 39 51.68 3.56 27.11
C GLU A 39 51.86 2.04 27.27
N ALA A 40 50.86 1.27 26.84
CA ALA A 40 51.02 -0.16 26.56
C ALA A 40 50.37 -0.49 25.21
N ILE A 41 51.26 -0.68 24.24
CA ILE A 41 51.03 -1.08 22.86
C ILE A 41 50.46 -2.51 22.82
N ILE A 42 49.28 -2.69 22.21
CA ILE A 42 48.83 -3.99 21.69
C ILE A 42 48.58 -3.84 20.19
N SER A 43 49.50 -4.40 19.41
CA SER A 43 49.54 -4.41 17.95
C SER A 43 48.49 -5.37 17.36
N ILE A 44 47.62 -4.85 16.49
CA ILE A 44 46.76 -5.64 15.59
C ILE A 44 47.45 -5.72 14.21
N PRO A 45 47.60 -6.91 13.58
CA PRO A 45 48.29 -7.03 12.30
C PRO A 45 47.44 -6.47 11.14
N SER A 46 48.06 -5.59 10.34
CA SER A 46 47.44 -4.94 9.18
C SER A 46 47.27 -5.88 7.97
N THR A 47 46.14 -5.75 7.29
CA THR A 47 45.67 -6.52 6.11
C THR A 47 46.40 -6.19 4.80
N THR A 48 47.65 -5.73 4.88
CA THR A 48 48.37 -5.12 3.75
C THR A 48 49.05 -6.16 2.84
N ALA A 49 49.28 -7.39 3.32
CA ALA A 49 49.93 -8.45 2.56
C ALA A 49 49.02 -9.14 1.51
N ALA A 50 47.72 -9.22 1.77
CA ALA A 50 46.77 -9.85 0.84
C ALA A 50 46.52 -9.00 -0.41
N ARG A 51 46.59 -7.66 -0.28
CA ARG A 51 46.31 -6.71 -1.36
C ARG A 51 47.45 -6.64 -2.40
N LYS A 52 48.71 -6.84 -1.98
CA LYS A 52 49.88 -6.89 -2.90
C LYS A 52 49.89 -8.15 -3.76
N LYS A 53 49.40 -9.28 -3.25
CA LYS A 53 49.37 -10.56 -4.00
C LYS A 53 48.31 -10.58 -5.11
N LEU A 54 47.24 -9.78 -4.96
CA LEU A 54 46.14 -9.70 -5.94
C LEU A 54 46.48 -8.75 -7.11
N LEU A 55 47.28 -7.71 -6.87
CA LEU A 55 47.76 -6.80 -7.93
C LEU A 55 48.86 -7.42 -8.81
N ALA A 56 49.70 -8.32 -8.25
CA ALA A 56 50.71 -9.02 -9.02
C ALA A 56 50.11 -10.04 -10.02
N LYS A 57 48.98 -10.68 -9.65
CA LYS A 57 48.32 -11.68 -10.49
C LYS A 57 47.56 -11.07 -11.68
N ARG A 58 47.20 -9.78 -11.61
CA ARG A 58 46.48 -9.07 -12.68
C ARG A 58 47.41 -8.60 -13.81
N LYS A 59 48.66 -8.25 -13.50
CA LYS A 59 49.67 -7.88 -14.51
C LYS A 59 50.17 -9.07 -15.34
N GLN A 60 50.06 -10.29 -14.84
CA GLN A 60 50.54 -11.47 -15.55
C GLN A 60 49.54 -11.95 -16.62
N VAL A 61 48.24 -11.68 -16.46
CA VAL A 61 47.20 -12.05 -17.44
C VAL A 61 47.13 -11.08 -18.64
N GLU A 62 47.55 -9.83 -18.46
CA GLU A 62 47.65 -8.85 -19.57
C GLU A 62 48.89 -9.04 -20.46
N ALA A 63 49.93 -9.76 -19.99
CA ALA A 63 51.11 -10.05 -20.79
C ALA A 63 50.89 -11.22 -21.78
N ASP A 64 50.03 -12.18 -21.41
CA ASP A 64 49.81 -13.41 -22.19
C ASP A 64 48.78 -13.24 -23.34
N SER A 65 48.07 -12.11 -23.38
CA SER A 65 47.02 -11.84 -24.39
C SER A 65 47.52 -11.06 -25.63
N ALA A 66 48.81 -10.71 -25.70
CA ALA A 66 49.39 -9.96 -26.83
C ALA A 66 50.11 -10.82 -27.89
N SER A 67 50.09 -12.15 -27.77
CA SER A 67 50.85 -13.08 -28.63
C SER A 67 49.94 -13.99 -29.46
N SER A 68 49.19 -13.45 -30.42
CA SER A 68 48.61 -14.25 -31.53
C SER A 68 47.93 -13.38 -32.59
N LYS A 69 48.72 -12.79 -33.51
CA LYS A 69 48.23 -12.41 -34.84
C LYS A 69 49.32 -12.67 -35.89
N SER A 70 49.16 -13.76 -36.65
CA SER A 70 49.87 -13.98 -37.90
C SER A 70 48.89 -14.16 -39.06
N SER A 71 49.12 -13.34 -40.09
CA SER A 71 48.99 -13.64 -41.53
C SER A 71 47.64 -14.13 -42.10
N SER A 72 47.01 -13.26 -42.89
CA SER A 72 46.69 -13.58 -44.28
C SER A 72 46.58 -12.29 -45.13
N LYS A 73 47.48 -12.20 -46.11
CA LYS A 73 47.49 -11.21 -47.19
C LYS A 73 46.46 -11.65 -48.24
N ILE A 74 45.51 -10.80 -48.61
CA ILE A 74 44.95 -10.78 -49.97
C ILE A 74 44.87 -9.32 -50.43
N SER A 75 45.55 -9.06 -51.54
CA SER A 75 45.68 -7.79 -52.25
C SER A 75 44.64 -7.74 -53.35
N ILE A 76 43.75 -6.74 -53.36
CA ILE A 76 43.11 -6.26 -54.58
C ILE A 76 43.10 -4.72 -54.52
N LYS A 77 43.89 -4.12 -55.42
CA LYS A 77 43.80 -2.71 -55.80
C LYS A 77 42.54 -2.52 -56.65
N ASN A 78 41.87 -1.38 -56.51
CA ASN A 78 41.46 -0.58 -57.65
C ASN A 78 41.19 0.86 -57.19
N ASP A 79 41.94 1.77 -57.82
CA ASP A 79 41.73 3.20 -57.84
C ASP A 79 40.35 3.54 -58.44
N TYR A 80 39.67 4.57 -57.94
CA TYR A 80 39.12 5.61 -58.82
C TYR A 80 38.72 6.88 -58.04
N GLN A 81 38.64 7.97 -58.80
CA GLN A 81 38.95 9.35 -58.45
C GLN A 81 37.95 10.14 -57.59
N GLN A 82 38.54 11.18 -56.99
CA GLN A 82 38.01 12.48 -56.59
C GLN A 82 36.91 13.10 -57.48
N SER A 83 35.92 13.73 -56.84
CA SER A 83 35.43 15.10 -57.14
C SER A 83 34.43 15.55 -56.06
N LYS A 84 34.75 16.53 -55.20
CA LYS A 84 34.53 17.99 -55.36
C LYS A 84 33.05 18.47 -55.38
N THR A 85 32.68 19.09 -54.25
CA THR A 85 32.02 20.42 -54.08
C THR A 85 30.64 20.74 -54.68
N LYS A 86 29.77 21.28 -53.79
CA LYS A 86 28.80 22.42 -53.87
C LYS A 86 27.51 22.02 -53.15
N ARG A 87 27.05 22.60 -52.03
CA ARG A 87 26.68 23.99 -51.69
C ARG A 87 25.73 24.63 -52.72
N PHE A 88 24.43 24.66 -52.39
CA PHE A 88 23.50 25.73 -52.79
C PHE A 88 22.28 25.71 -51.86
N ASP A 89 22.00 26.88 -51.29
CA ASP A 89 20.81 27.24 -50.53
C ASP A 89 19.64 27.62 -51.45
N ASP A 90 18.47 27.79 -50.81
CA ASP A 90 17.39 28.74 -51.11
C ASP A 90 16.13 28.33 -51.89
N TYR A 91 15.00 28.54 -51.18
CA TYR A 91 13.74 29.18 -51.58
C TYR A 91 12.84 28.51 -52.65
N TYR A 92 11.60 28.15 -52.25
CA TYR A 92 10.41 29.00 -52.45
C TYR A 92 9.16 28.39 -51.78
N ALA A 93 8.38 29.26 -51.14
CA ALA A 93 6.97 29.06 -50.82
C ALA A 93 6.11 29.21 -52.08
N TYR A 94 4.97 28.50 -52.18
CA TYR A 94 3.68 29.06 -52.62
C TYR A 94 2.55 28.02 -52.41
N THR A 95 1.35 28.59 -52.39
CA THR A 95 0.04 28.16 -51.89
C THR A 95 -0.68 27.07 -52.69
N ALA A 96 -1.68 26.46 -52.01
CA ALA A 96 -2.84 25.65 -52.42
C ALA A 96 -3.57 26.12 -53.71
N PRO A 97 -4.55 25.41 -54.35
CA PRO A 97 -5.60 24.55 -53.73
C PRO A 97 -6.23 23.39 -54.57
N SER A 98 -7.29 22.75 -54.01
CA SER A 98 -8.38 22.01 -54.70
C SER A 98 -8.01 20.59 -55.19
N SER A 99 -8.79 19.51 -55.13
CA SER A 99 -10.24 19.21 -54.98
C SER A 99 -10.38 17.69 -54.84
N LYS A 100 -11.39 17.20 -54.10
CA LYS A 100 -12.42 16.22 -54.53
C LYS A 100 -12.89 15.32 -53.39
N ASP A 101 -14.19 15.42 -53.17
CA ASP A 101 -15.08 14.48 -52.51
C ASP A 101 -14.98 13.09 -53.16
N ASP A 102 -15.09 12.04 -52.35
CA ASP A 102 -15.81 10.81 -52.68
C ASP A 102 -16.17 10.06 -51.38
N ASP A 103 -17.38 9.51 -51.39
CA ASP A 103 -18.19 8.99 -50.29
C ASP A 103 -17.59 7.76 -49.57
N ASP A 104 -17.70 7.71 -48.24
CA ASP A 104 -17.51 6.48 -47.45
C ASP A 104 -18.32 6.50 -46.13
N ASP A 105 -19.65 6.57 -46.25
CA ASP A 105 -20.60 6.43 -45.12
C ASP A 105 -21.19 5.00 -45.08
N ASN A 106 -20.42 4.01 -44.59
CA ASN A 106 -21.03 2.70 -44.28
C ASN A 106 -20.41 1.88 -43.12
N ASP A 107 -19.54 2.45 -42.28
CA ASP A 107 -18.86 1.67 -41.22
C ASP A 107 -19.40 1.88 -39.79
N ASN A 108 -20.46 2.66 -39.59
CA ASN A 108 -20.99 2.97 -38.25
C ASN A 108 -21.98 1.94 -37.68
N SER A 109 -22.43 0.92 -38.44
CA SER A 109 -23.38 -0.07 -37.93
C SER A 109 -22.75 -1.06 -36.93
N TYR A 110 -21.48 -1.43 -37.14
CA TYR A 110 -20.75 -2.34 -36.26
C TYR A 110 -20.38 -1.70 -34.90
N LEU A 111 -20.16 -0.38 -34.87
CA LEU A 111 -19.82 0.37 -33.66
C LEU A 111 -21.02 0.51 -32.71
N ILE A 112 -22.23 0.69 -33.26
CA ILE A 112 -23.48 0.75 -32.48
C ILE A 112 -23.78 -0.62 -31.86
N ASP A 113 -23.53 -1.70 -32.59
CA ASP A 113 -23.73 -3.07 -32.11
C ASP A 113 -22.69 -3.50 -31.06
N LEU A 114 -21.45 -3.02 -31.17
CA LEU A 114 -20.40 -3.25 -30.17
C LEU A 114 -20.72 -2.51 -28.87
N LYS A 115 -21.18 -1.26 -28.95
CA LYS A 115 -21.63 -0.49 -27.78
C LYS A 115 -22.80 -1.18 -27.06
N LYS A 116 -23.81 -1.64 -27.81
CA LYS A 116 -24.93 -2.42 -27.23
C LYS A 116 -24.49 -3.72 -26.57
N LYS A 117 -23.50 -4.43 -27.14
CA LYS A 117 -22.94 -5.66 -26.55
C LYS A 117 -22.14 -5.37 -25.27
N ILE A 118 -21.40 -4.27 -25.21
CA ILE A 118 -20.68 -3.82 -24.02
C ILE A 118 -21.69 -3.44 -22.92
N ASP A 119 -22.70 -2.64 -23.24
CA ASP A 119 -23.74 -2.21 -22.29
C ASP A 119 -24.56 -3.42 -21.76
N GLN A 120 -24.88 -4.40 -22.61
CA GLN A 120 -25.51 -5.66 -22.17
C GLN A 120 -24.61 -6.48 -21.23
N LYS A 121 -23.30 -6.49 -21.45
CA LYS A 121 -22.35 -7.23 -20.62
C LYS A 121 -22.15 -6.54 -19.26
N ILE A 122 -22.14 -5.21 -19.23
CA ILE A 122 -22.14 -4.40 -18.01
C ILE A 122 -23.42 -4.61 -17.20
N MET A 123 -24.59 -4.58 -17.86
CA MET A 123 -25.89 -4.83 -17.21
C MET A 123 -26.00 -6.25 -16.62
N ARG A 124 -25.50 -7.27 -17.33
CA ARG A 124 -25.46 -8.65 -16.82
C ARG A 124 -24.50 -8.82 -15.64
N ASN A 125 -23.38 -8.10 -15.63
CA ASN A 125 -22.42 -8.16 -14.51
C ASN A 125 -22.92 -7.39 -13.28
N ASN A 126 -23.72 -6.33 -13.44
CA ASN A 126 -24.33 -5.60 -12.32
C ASN A 126 -25.47 -6.37 -11.64
N TRP A 127 -26.15 -7.29 -12.33
CA TRP A 127 -27.24 -8.09 -11.74
C TRP A 127 -26.75 -9.04 -10.63
N ASN A 128 -25.46 -9.40 -10.60
CA ASN A 128 -24.88 -10.23 -9.54
C ASN A 128 -24.34 -9.42 -8.35
N ARG A 129 -24.48 -8.08 -8.33
CA ARG A 129 -24.02 -7.20 -7.24
C ARG A 129 -25.12 -6.77 -6.25
N THR A 130 -26.39 -7.07 -6.50
CA THR A 130 -27.41 -6.90 -5.45
C THR A 130 -27.23 -8.01 -4.42
N GLY A 131 -26.68 -7.65 -3.26
CA GLY A 131 -26.44 -8.57 -2.15
C GLY A 131 -27.66 -9.43 -1.84
N GLN A 132 -27.57 -10.72 -2.18
CA GLN A 132 -28.39 -11.73 -1.56
C GLN A 132 -28.06 -11.74 -0.07
N ARG A 133 -28.90 -11.07 0.72
CA ARG A 133 -29.03 -11.30 2.15
C ARG A 133 -29.19 -12.81 2.34
N ARG A 134 -28.15 -13.48 2.85
CA ARG A 134 -28.32 -14.84 3.39
C ARG A 134 -29.37 -14.74 4.51
N PRO A 135 -30.51 -15.43 4.40
CA PRO A 135 -31.43 -15.53 5.51
C PRO A 135 -30.69 -16.20 6.67
N ARG A 136 -30.81 -15.65 7.89
CA ARG A 136 -30.42 -16.36 9.11
C ARG A 136 -31.23 -17.66 9.17
N VAL A 137 -30.59 -18.78 8.83
CA VAL A 137 -31.16 -20.11 9.03
C VAL A 137 -30.96 -20.48 10.49
N ASN A 138 -32.02 -20.31 11.27
CA ASN A 138 -32.21 -21.04 12.53
C ASN A 138 -32.29 -22.54 12.24
N GLY A 139 -31.75 -23.34 13.17
CA GLY A 139 -31.44 -24.75 12.99
C GLY A 139 -32.62 -25.72 12.80
N ASN A 140 -32.20 -26.97 12.64
CA ASN A 140 -32.96 -28.22 12.50
C ASN A 140 -33.46 -28.57 11.10
N THR A 141 -32.62 -29.24 10.30
CA THR A 141 -33.06 -30.48 9.63
C THR A 141 -31.87 -31.39 9.33
N LEU A 142 -31.98 -32.62 9.81
CA LEU A 142 -31.09 -33.76 9.60
C LEU A 142 -31.82 -34.73 8.66
N LEU A 143 -31.10 -35.32 7.69
CA LEU A 143 -31.27 -36.62 6.99
C LEU A 143 -31.39 -36.59 5.45
N GLN A 144 -30.65 -37.56 4.87
CA GLN A 144 -30.70 -38.16 3.53
C GLN A 144 -30.19 -37.26 2.38
N GLN A 145 -29.34 -37.71 1.45
CA GLN A 145 -29.34 -39.00 0.76
C GLN A 145 -28.01 -39.32 0.05
N GLN A 146 -27.82 -40.61 -0.21
CA GLN A 146 -26.71 -41.32 -0.85
C GLN A 146 -26.49 -41.02 -2.35
N GLN A 147 -25.23 -41.25 -2.77
CA GLN A 147 -24.78 -41.97 -3.99
C GLN A 147 -25.40 -41.63 -5.35
N SER A 148 -24.57 -41.17 -6.29
CA SER A 148 -24.28 -41.95 -7.51
C SER A 148 -23.14 -41.34 -8.32
N SER A 149 -22.15 -42.19 -8.56
CA SER A 149 -21.09 -42.07 -9.55
C SER A 149 -21.61 -42.57 -10.90
N GLN A 150 -21.46 -41.80 -11.98
CA GLN A 150 -21.45 -42.34 -13.34
C GLN A 150 -20.38 -41.65 -14.20
N GLN A 151 -19.46 -42.49 -14.64
CA GLN A 151 -18.43 -42.25 -15.65
C GLN A 151 -19.10 -42.06 -17.02
N SER A 152 -18.65 -41.07 -17.78
CA SER A 152 -18.85 -41.04 -19.24
C SER A 152 -17.50 -40.82 -19.92
N SER A 153 -17.04 -41.87 -20.57
CA SER A 153 -15.88 -41.90 -21.47
C SER A 153 -16.32 -41.39 -22.85
N SER A 154 -15.72 -40.29 -23.33
CA SER A 154 -15.88 -39.83 -24.71
C SER A 154 -14.58 -39.91 -25.50
N ILE A 155 -14.78 -40.36 -26.73
CA ILE A 155 -13.88 -40.72 -27.82
C ILE A 155 -12.97 -39.55 -28.25
N ILE A 156 -11.67 -39.84 -28.44
CA ILE A 156 -10.68 -38.88 -28.97
C ILE A 156 -10.65 -38.96 -30.49
N THR A 157 -10.86 -37.82 -31.16
CA THR A 157 -10.67 -37.64 -32.60
C THR A 157 -9.33 -36.92 -32.83
N PRO A 158 -8.43 -37.41 -33.71
CA PRO A 158 -7.15 -36.78 -33.95
C PRO A 158 -7.31 -35.60 -34.92
N GLY A 159 -7.04 -34.37 -34.46
CA GLY A 159 -7.05 -33.19 -35.33
C GLY A 159 -7.33 -31.82 -34.68
N GLN A 160 -7.47 -31.73 -33.36
CA GLN A 160 -7.70 -30.44 -32.69
C GLN A 160 -6.38 -29.72 -32.36
N LEU A 161 -6.32 -28.47 -32.83
CA LEU A 161 -5.33 -27.45 -32.46
C LEU A 161 -5.17 -27.40 -30.93
N LEU A 162 -3.91 -27.31 -30.49
CA LEU A 162 -3.52 -27.23 -29.08
C LEU A 162 -4.44 -26.26 -28.32
N PRO A 163 -5.02 -26.67 -27.18
CA PRO A 163 -5.86 -25.77 -26.40
C PRO A 163 -5.00 -24.60 -25.93
N GLU A 164 -5.46 -23.39 -26.23
CA GLU A 164 -4.97 -22.18 -25.62
C GLU A 164 -5.06 -22.38 -24.10
N VAL A 165 -3.90 -22.51 -23.46
CA VAL A 165 -3.78 -22.65 -22.00
C VAL A 165 -4.18 -21.29 -21.42
N HIS A 166 -5.49 -21.06 -21.33
CA HIS A 166 -6.06 -20.09 -20.43
C HIS A 166 -5.79 -20.65 -19.04
N VAL A 167 -4.67 -20.23 -18.43
CA VAL A 167 -4.47 -20.35 -17.00
C VAL A 167 -5.56 -19.49 -16.37
N GLN A 168 -6.74 -20.08 -16.17
CA GLN A 168 -7.72 -19.57 -15.23
C GLN A 168 -7.02 -19.64 -13.89
N HIS A 169 -6.48 -18.50 -13.51
CA HIS A 169 -5.98 -18.22 -12.19
C HIS A 169 -7.02 -18.66 -11.17
N GLU A 170 -6.79 -19.77 -10.47
CA GLU A 170 -7.41 -20.07 -9.18
C GLU A 170 -6.95 -19.07 -8.09
N THR A 171 -6.27 -17.97 -8.47
CA THR A 171 -6.01 -16.81 -7.63
C THR A 171 -7.20 -15.86 -7.62
N ASP A 172 -8.37 -16.39 -7.27
CA ASP A 172 -9.44 -15.63 -6.63
C ASP A 172 -9.01 -15.26 -5.18
N SER A 173 -7.70 -15.12 -4.90
CA SER A 173 -7.18 -14.85 -3.55
C SER A 173 -7.46 -13.41 -3.13
N MET A 174 -7.41 -12.45 -4.05
CA MET A 174 -7.91 -11.10 -3.78
C MET A 174 -9.44 -11.08 -3.65
N GLN A 175 -10.15 -11.91 -4.44
CA GLN A 175 -11.61 -11.98 -4.45
C GLN A 175 -12.18 -12.68 -3.20
N SER A 176 -11.48 -13.70 -2.70
CA SER A 176 -11.76 -14.36 -1.41
C SER A 176 -11.47 -13.43 -0.23
N LEU A 177 -10.56 -12.46 -0.40
CA LEU A 177 -10.30 -11.38 0.56
C LEU A 177 -11.39 -10.29 0.53
N LEU A 178 -12.07 -10.08 -0.61
CA LEU A 178 -13.28 -9.25 -0.65
C LEU A 178 -14.39 -9.79 0.28
N GLY A 179 -14.34 -11.07 0.69
CA GLY A 179 -15.23 -11.62 1.72
C GLY A 179 -14.98 -11.09 3.14
N TYR A 180 -13.75 -10.62 3.43
CA TYR A 180 -13.39 -9.95 4.70
C TYR A 180 -13.57 -8.44 4.63
N ASN A 181 -13.79 -7.87 3.44
CA ASN A 181 -14.30 -6.52 3.25
C ASN A 181 -15.76 -6.48 3.68
N HIS A 182 -16.02 -6.65 4.98
CA HIS A 182 -17.24 -6.14 5.56
C HIS A 182 -17.15 -4.62 5.44
N PHE A 183 -17.60 -4.10 4.30
CA PHE A 183 -17.82 -2.68 4.07
C PHE A 183 -18.65 -2.19 5.24
N GLU A 184 -18.08 -1.34 6.09
CA GLU A 184 -18.87 -0.55 7.03
C GLU A 184 -19.66 0.51 6.21
N GLY A 185 -20.63 0.07 5.42
CA GLY A 185 -21.50 0.87 4.56
C GLY A 185 -20.80 1.49 3.36
N GLU A 186 -21.52 1.62 2.24
CA GLU A 186 -21.14 2.59 1.22
C GLU A 186 -21.22 3.99 1.83
N TRP A 187 -20.41 4.94 1.36
CA TRP A 187 -20.46 6.32 1.86
C TRP A 187 -21.87 6.93 1.69
N SER A 188 -22.63 6.45 0.70
CA SER A 188 -24.02 6.79 0.36
C SER A 188 -25.04 6.36 1.42
N ASP A 189 -24.76 5.32 2.21
CA ASP A 189 -25.68 4.78 3.22
C ASP A 189 -25.70 5.60 4.52
N ARG A 190 -24.91 6.68 4.60
CA ARG A 190 -24.63 7.36 5.85
C ARG A 190 -25.46 8.63 6.03
N ASN A 191 -25.85 8.86 7.28
CA ASN A 191 -26.66 10.00 7.66
C ASN A 191 -25.97 11.32 7.26
N SER A 192 -26.78 12.35 6.98
CA SER A 192 -26.34 13.74 6.72
C SER A 192 -25.48 14.36 7.83
N THR A 193 -25.32 13.65 8.96
CA THR A 193 -24.48 14.02 10.09
C THR A 193 -23.04 13.50 10.00
N THR A 194 -22.67 12.79 8.94
CA THR A 194 -21.30 12.28 8.78
C THR A 194 -20.42 13.32 8.08
N TYR A 195 -19.24 13.61 8.63
CA TYR A 195 -18.23 14.43 7.97
C TYR A 195 -17.39 13.55 7.05
N HIS A 196 -17.41 13.83 5.75
CA HIS A 196 -16.66 13.08 4.76
C HIS A 196 -15.27 13.69 4.52
N VAL A 197 -14.23 12.87 4.55
CA VAL A 197 -12.84 13.26 4.28
C VAL A 197 -12.28 12.37 3.17
N ALA A 198 -11.92 12.96 2.04
CA ALA A 198 -11.28 12.22 0.95
C ALA A 198 -9.75 12.29 1.09
N ILE A 199 -9.06 11.15 0.98
CA ILE A 199 -7.60 11.09 1.05
C ILE A 199 -7.09 10.48 -0.25
N VAL A 200 -6.33 11.26 -1.02
CA VAL A 200 -5.70 10.81 -2.27
C VAL A 200 -4.24 10.50 -2.00
N PHE A 201 -3.88 9.23 -2.17
CA PHE A 201 -2.53 8.76 -1.94
C PHE A 201 -1.60 9.16 -3.08
N GLY A 202 -0.52 9.84 -2.74
CA GLY A 202 0.57 10.16 -3.66
C GLY A 202 1.19 8.93 -4.32
N LYS A 203 1.74 9.14 -5.51
CA LYS A 203 2.70 8.25 -6.17
C LYS A 203 3.84 9.15 -6.65
N GLY A 204 5.06 8.63 -6.58
CA GLY A 204 6.26 9.41 -6.83
C GLY A 204 6.25 10.05 -8.22
N LEU A 205 6.56 11.35 -8.29
CA LEU A 205 6.72 12.04 -9.57
C LEU A 205 7.91 11.48 -10.36
N ILE A 206 7.82 11.55 -11.69
CA ILE A 206 8.89 11.18 -12.61
C ILE A 206 9.31 12.45 -13.36
N HIS A 207 10.52 12.94 -13.09
CA HIS A 207 11.03 14.21 -13.64
C HIS A 207 10.10 15.42 -13.36
N ASP A 208 9.68 15.60 -12.09
CA ASP A 208 8.71 16.62 -11.66
C ASP A 208 7.34 16.55 -12.37
N GLN A 209 7.04 15.45 -13.07
CA GLN A 209 5.76 15.22 -13.73
C GLN A 209 4.95 14.15 -13.01
N ILE A 210 3.64 14.35 -13.05
CA ILE A 210 2.67 13.39 -12.52
C ILE A 210 2.72 12.12 -13.35
N SER A 211 2.76 10.97 -12.69
CA SER A 211 2.76 9.70 -13.39
C SER A 211 1.35 9.31 -13.85
N ILE A 212 1.26 8.39 -14.81
CA ILE A 212 -0.04 7.90 -15.31
C ILE A 212 -0.82 7.23 -14.18
N GLU A 213 -0.15 6.45 -13.34
CA GLU A 213 -0.79 5.83 -12.18
C GLU A 213 -1.38 6.89 -11.24
N TYR A 214 -0.60 7.92 -10.88
CA TYR A 214 -1.08 8.96 -9.98
C TYR A 214 -2.24 9.76 -10.58
N ALA A 215 -2.14 10.11 -11.85
CA ALA A 215 -3.21 10.78 -12.59
C ALA A 215 -4.52 9.97 -12.56
N THR A 216 -4.43 8.64 -12.66
CA THR A 216 -5.59 7.75 -12.61
C THR A 216 -6.26 7.78 -11.23
N ARG A 217 -5.48 7.81 -10.14
CA ARG A 217 -6.02 7.99 -8.77
C ARG A 217 -6.79 9.30 -8.63
N ILE A 218 -6.23 10.40 -9.16
CA ILE A 218 -6.84 11.73 -9.09
C ILE A 218 -8.11 11.78 -9.95
N ARG A 219 -8.10 11.18 -11.16
CA ARG A 219 -9.31 11.08 -11.99
C ARG A 219 -10.44 10.36 -11.28
N THR A 220 -10.13 9.30 -10.55
CA THR A 220 -11.14 8.58 -9.77
C THR A 220 -11.83 9.50 -8.76
N LEU A 221 -11.08 10.37 -8.05
CA LEU A 221 -11.68 11.37 -7.18
C LEU A 221 -12.55 12.39 -7.95
N VAL A 222 -12.04 12.92 -9.06
CA VAL A 222 -12.77 13.90 -9.89
C VAL A 222 -14.08 13.30 -10.42
N LYS A 223 -14.03 12.02 -10.84
CA LYS A 223 -15.20 11.26 -11.27
C LYS A 223 -16.25 11.16 -10.17
N MET A 224 -15.85 10.81 -8.94
CA MET A 224 -16.78 10.78 -7.80
C MET A 224 -17.43 12.15 -7.56
N LEU A 225 -16.65 13.23 -7.54
CA LEU A 225 -17.17 14.59 -7.34
C LEU A 225 -18.18 15.01 -8.43
N LYS A 226 -18.06 14.48 -9.64
CA LYS A 226 -18.93 14.79 -10.77
C LYS A 226 -20.17 13.90 -10.84
N GLU A 227 -19.99 12.60 -10.69
CA GLU A 227 -21.02 11.60 -10.95
C GLU A 227 -21.86 11.27 -9.71
N GLU A 228 -21.32 11.47 -8.50
CA GLU A 228 -21.99 11.12 -7.25
C GLU A 228 -22.54 12.38 -6.57
N GLU A 229 -23.82 12.69 -6.79
CA GLU A 229 -24.46 13.95 -6.32
C GLU A 229 -24.33 14.21 -4.81
N GLY A 230 -24.23 13.14 -4.01
CA GLY A 230 -24.05 13.19 -2.55
C GLY A 230 -22.60 13.29 -2.10
N PHE A 231 -21.62 13.06 -2.97
CA PHE A 231 -20.21 13.01 -2.58
C PHE A 231 -19.64 14.42 -2.48
N ARG A 232 -19.80 15.02 -1.29
CA ARG A 232 -19.33 16.37 -0.97
C ARG A 232 -18.38 16.33 0.24
N PRO A 233 -17.12 15.90 0.04
CA PRO A 233 -16.16 15.84 1.13
C PRO A 233 -15.96 17.21 1.75
N LYS A 234 -15.96 17.27 3.09
CA LYS A 234 -15.65 18.49 3.85
C LYS A 234 -14.16 18.82 3.82
N LEU A 235 -13.33 17.81 3.59
CA LEU A 235 -11.89 17.94 3.42
C LEU A 235 -11.38 16.97 2.34
N ILE A 236 -10.53 17.46 1.46
CA ILE A 236 -9.74 16.64 0.53
C ILE A 236 -8.26 16.76 0.91
N CYS A 237 -7.63 15.63 1.20
CA CYS A 237 -6.23 15.52 1.58
C CYS A 237 -5.42 14.95 0.41
N PHE A 238 -4.45 15.70 -0.10
CA PHE A 238 -3.43 15.18 -1.01
C PHE A 238 -2.19 14.83 -0.19
N THR A 239 -1.70 13.61 -0.36
CA THR A 239 -0.53 13.13 0.38
C THR A 239 0.65 12.82 -0.54
N GLY A 240 1.86 12.93 0.00
CA GLY A 240 3.11 12.61 -0.70
C GLY A 240 4.12 13.77 -0.71
N GLY A 241 5.30 13.51 -0.15
CA GLY A 241 6.40 14.47 -0.06
C GLY A 241 7.29 14.52 -1.29
N ASN A 242 8.44 15.17 -1.17
CA ASN A 242 9.55 15.05 -2.11
C ASN A 242 10.36 13.82 -1.70
N LYS A 243 10.45 12.77 -2.52
CA LYS A 243 11.40 11.69 -2.22
C LYS A 243 12.83 12.22 -2.35
N ASN A 244 13.38 12.78 -1.27
CA ASN A 244 14.79 13.11 -1.19
C ASN A 244 15.55 11.80 -1.02
N THR A 245 16.43 11.54 -1.96
CA THR A 245 17.17 10.29 -2.19
C THR A 245 18.23 10.00 -1.11
N GLU A 246 17.87 10.07 0.17
CA GLU A 246 18.81 9.78 1.27
C GLU A 246 18.79 8.30 1.68
N GLU A 247 17.66 7.59 1.54
CA GLU A 247 17.55 6.20 2.02
C GLU A 247 17.73 5.13 0.95
N SER A 248 17.58 5.47 -0.34
CA SER A 248 17.83 4.55 -1.45
C SER A 248 19.13 4.96 -2.12
N GLY A 249 20.23 4.23 -1.87
CA GLY A 249 21.57 4.46 -2.43
C GLY A 249 21.69 4.31 -3.96
N SER A 250 20.62 4.61 -4.70
CA SER A 250 20.58 4.76 -6.15
C SER A 250 21.05 6.15 -6.52
N ASN A 251 22.21 6.24 -7.16
CA ASN A 251 22.84 7.45 -7.71
C ASN A 251 22.05 8.13 -8.87
N SER A 252 20.72 8.03 -8.89
CA SER A 252 19.88 8.77 -9.82
C SER A 252 19.60 10.15 -9.23
N ASN A 253 20.45 11.11 -9.60
CA ASN A 253 20.47 12.54 -9.21
C ASN A 253 19.22 13.37 -9.57
N GLU A 254 18.06 12.75 -9.73
CA GLU A 254 16.83 13.45 -10.12
C GLU A 254 15.93 13.56 -8.89
N ASN A 255 16.32 14.45 -7.98
CA ASN A 255 15.44 14.88 -6.91
C ASN A 255 14.32 15.72 -7.54
N ASN A 256 13.07 15.29 -7.36
CA ASN A 256 11.92 16.12 -7.70
C ASN A 256 11.95 17.40 -6.86
N SER A 257 11.85 18.54 -7.53
CA SER A 257 11.73 19.84 -6.89
C SER A 257 10.35 20.06 -6.28
N ILE A 258 9.34 19.36 -6.79
CA ILE A 258 7.93 19.47 -6.37
C ILE A 258 7.54 18.24 -5.56
N SER A 259 6.72 18.44 -4.52
CA SER A 259 6.15 17.34 -3.73
C SER A 259 5.05 16.63 -4.51
N ASP A 260 4.94 15.31 -4.36
CA ASP A 260 3.91 14.52 -5.03
C ASP A 260 2.51 15.13 -4.77
N ALA A 261 2.19 15.45 -3.51
CA ALA A 261 0.91 16.05 -3.12
C ALA A 261 0.64 17.40 -3.82
N SER A 262 1.67 18.23 -3.99
CA SER A 262 1.51 19.56 -4.61
C SER A 262 1.21 19.43 -6.09
N ALA A 263 1.96 18.57 -6.80
CA ALA A 263 1.71 18.29 -8.20
C ALA A 263 0.31 17.67 -8.39
N GLY A 264 -0.04 16.69 -7.56
CA GLY A 264 -1.36 16.05 -7.59
C GLY A 264 -2.50 17.05 -7.41
N TYR A 265 -2.37 17.98 -6.46
CA TYR A 265 -3.37 19.04 -6.27
C TYR A 265 -3.49 19.97 -7.50
N VAL A 266 -2.38 20.37 -8.12
CA VAL A 266 -2.41 21.23 -9.31
C VAL A 266 -3.14 20.54 -10.46
N TYR A 267 -2.87 19.26 -10.67
CA TYR A 267 -3.54 18.47 -11.70
C TYR A 267 -5.01 18.20 -11.40
N PHE A 268 -5.34 17.93 -10.14
CA PHE A 268 -6.72 17.85 -9.68
C PHE A 268 -7.51 19.13 -10.02
N ARG A 269 -6.95 20.31 -9.75
CA ARG A 269 -7.60 21.58 -10.10
C ARG A 269 -7.79 21.73 -11.61
N HIS A 270 -6.80 21.34 -12.41
CA HIS A 270 -6.91 21.36 -13.87
C HIS A 270 -8.07 20.46 -14.34
N LEU A 271 -8.16 19.24 -13.82
CA LEU A 271 -9.26 18.33 -14.15
C LEU A 271 -10.62 18.86 -13.71
N CYS A 272 -10.75 19.39 -12.50
CA CYS A 272 -11.99 20.03 -12.05
C CYS A 272 -12.42 21.17 -12.99
N ALA A 273 -11.49 22.06 -13.37
CA ALA A 273 -11.78 23.15 -14.30
C ALA A 273 -12.18 22.62 -15.68
N SER A 274 -11.52 21.58 -16.18
CA SER A 274 -11.85 20.97 -17.48
C SER A 274 -13.21 20.28 -17.52
N GLN A 275 -13.72 19.86 -16.35
CA GLN A 275 -14.99 19.16 -16.20
C GLN A 275 -16.10 20.04 -15.62
N ASP A 276 -15.87 21.35 -15.50
CA ASP A 276 -16.80 22.34 -14.94
C ASP A 276 -17.25 22.02 -13.50
N ILE A 277 -16.33 21.47 -12.70
CA ILE A 277 -16.57 21.16 -11.29
C ILE A 277 -16.13 22.36 -10.44
N HIS A 278 -17.11 23.08 -9.89
CA HIS A 278 -16.87 24.18 -8.97
C HIS A 278 -16.78 23.69 -7.52
N LEU A 279 -15.59 23.75 -6.94
CA LEU A 279 -15.38 23.48 -5.52
C LEU A 279 -15.72 24.72 -4.69
N ASP A 280 -16.83 24.65 -3.95
CA ASP A 280 -17.17 25.68 -2.97
C ASP A 280 -16.22 25.60 -1.77
N HIS A 281 -15.29 26.54 -1.67
CA HIS A 281 -14.32 26.61 -0.57
C HIS A 281 -14.96 26.77 0.81
N SER A 282 -16.22 27.21 0.89
CA SER A 282 -16.96 27.24 2.17
C SER A 282 -17.44 25.85 2.60
N GLN A 283 -17.57 24.92 1.66
CA GLN A 283 -18.04 23.56 1.91
C GLN A 283 -16.92 22.52 1.93
N THR A 284 -15.97 22.64 1.01
CA THR A 284 -14.88 21.67 0.81
C THR A 284 -13.53 22.36 0.96
N ASN A 285 -12.86 22.02 2.06
CA ASN A 285 -11.47 22.43 2.28
C ASN A 285 -10.51 21.49 1.56
N VAL A 286 -9.32 21.99 1.24
CA VAL A 286 -8.22 21.18 0.69
C VAL A 286 -6.99 21.33 1.56
N TRP A 287 -6.37 20.20 1.89
CA TRP A 287 -5.10 20.13 2.60
C TRP A 287 -4.09 19.34 1.77
N VAL A 288 -2.85 19.83 1.73
CA VAL A 288 -1.77 19.28 0.89
C VAL A 288 -0.58 18.98 1.79
N ASP A 289 -0.31 17.70 2.04
CA ASP A 289 0.84 17.25 2.83
C ASP A 289 2.09 17.19 1.95
N LYS A 290 2.95 18.20 2.09
CA LYS A 290 4.22 18.29 1.36
C LYS A 290 5.37 17.59 2.07
N GLN A 291 5.16 17.06 3.27
CA GLN A 291 6.24 16.52 4.07
C GLN A 291 6.64 15.13 3.58
N ASN A 292 7.94 14.87 3.67
CA ASN A 292 8.49 13.55 3.37
C ASN A 292 8.13 12.60 4.51
N GLY A 293 7.96 11.35 4.17
CA GLY A 293 7.72 10.32 5.17
C GLY A 293 7.24 9.05 4.50
N ASN A 294 7.27 7.98 5.28
CA ASN A 294 6.54 6.79 4.89
C ASN A 294 5.02 7.05 4.96
N GLU A 295 4.26 6.10 4.44
CA GLU A 295 2.81 6.19 4.42
C GLU A 295 2.26 6.35 5.85
N ARG A 296 2.75 5.59 6.83
CA ARG A 296 2.24 5.65 8.21
C ARG A 296 2.38 7.06 8.81
N GLU A 297 3.56 7.66 8.71
CA GLU A 297 3.83 9.04 9.16
C GLU A 297 2.90 10.04 8.47
N THR A 298 2.63 9.83 7.19
CA THR A 298 1.69 10.64 6.42
C THR A 298 0.29 10.59 7.04
N MET A 299 -0.20 9.41 7.46
CA MET A 299 -1.49 9.32 8.16
C MET A 299 -1.48 9.89 9.55
N GLU A 300 -0.37 9.76 10.28
CA GLU A 300 -0.21 10.41 11.58
C GLU A 300 -0.33 11.93 11.43
N ARG A 301 0.22 12.51 10.35
CA ARG A 301 0.04 13.93 10.02
C ARG A 301 -1.39 14.28 9.61
N VAL A 302 -2.05 13.44 8.81
CA VAL A 302 -3.46 13.64 8.43
C VAL A 302 -4.35 13.65 9.67
N ALA A 303 -4.19 12.65 10.55
CA ALA A 303 -4.93 12.54 11.79
C ALA A 303 -4.67 13.75 12.72
N SER A 304 -3.41 14.15 12.85
CA SER A 304 -3.01 15.31 13.65
C SER A 304 -3.60 16.62 13.11
N GLU A 305 -3.61 16.82 11.79
CA GLU A 305 -4.19 18.02 11.18
C GLU A 305 -5.71 18.06 11.34
N LEU A 306 -6.39 16.92 11.14
CA LEU A 306 -7.83 16.77 11.38
C LEU A 306 -8.18 17.13 12.82
N TRP A 307 -7.45 16.57 13.78
CA TRP A 307 -7.64 16.83 15.19
C TRP A 307 -7.48 18.31 15.54
N ARG A 308 -6.40 18.92 15.06
CA ARG A 308 -6.02 20.29 15.41
C ARG A 308 -6.98 21.33 14.83
N LYS A 309 -7.39 21.17 13.57
CA LYS A 309 -8.10 22.23 12.83
C LYS A 309 -9.59 21.97 12.62
N TYR A 310 -10.00 20.71 12.50
CA TYR A 310 -11.33 20.38 11.98
C TYR A 310 -12.24 19.77 13.05
N ILE A 311 -11.77 18.71 13.74
CA ILE A 311 -12.58 17.92 14.67
C ILE A 311 -13.14 18.78 15.82
N LYS A 312 -12.33 19.69 16.38
CA LYS A 312 -12.78 20.60 17.45
C LYS A 312 -13.94 21.48 17.02
N THR A 313 -13.87 22.04 15.81
CA THR A 313 -14.93 22.89 15.24
C THR A 313 -16.18 22.06 14.95
N TRP A 314 -16.01 20.87 14.35
CA TRP A 314 -17.12 19.96 14.06
C TRP A 314 -17.84 19.48 15.32
N LEU A 315 -17.12 19.24 16.42
CA LEU A 315 -17.73 18.91 17.71
C LEU A 315 -18.59 20.07 18.25
N GLN A 316 -18.15 21.32 18.07
CA GLN A 316 -18.89 22.50 18.54
C GLN A 316 -20.18 22.74 17.73
N GLU A 317 -20.17 22.39 16.43
CA GLU A 317 -21.34 22.45 15.55
C GLU A 317 -22.42 21.40 15.91
N ARG A 318 -22.04 20.32 16.60
CA ARG A 318 -22.96 19.24 16.94
C ARG A 318 -23.81 19.57 18.17
N PRO A 319 -25.12 19.29 18.12
CA PRO A 319 -25.99 19.45 19.28
C PRO A 319 -25.58 18.46 20.37
N LEU A 320 -25.78 18.86 21.63
CA LEU A 320 -25.63 17.96 22.78
C LEU A 320 -26.76 16.94 22.76
N THR A 321 -26.41 15.66 22.81
CA THR A 321 -27.35 14.55 22.87
C THR A 321 -27.28 13.89 24.23
N GLU A 322 -28.42 13.59 24.84
CA GLU A 322 -28.44 12.95 26.16
C GLU A 322 -28.31 11.43 26.01
N ARG A 323 -27.25 10.85 26.58
CA ARG A 323 -27.02 9.41 26.64
C ARG A 323 -27.15 8.92 28.07
N LEU A 324 -28.02 7.92 28.29
CA LEU A 324 -28.11 7.19 29.56
C LEU A 324 -26.96 6.18 29.64
N ASN A 325 -25.94 6.48 30.45
CA ASN A 325 -24.84 5.56 30.68
C ASN A 325 -25.22 4.62 31.85
N GLN A 326 -25.44 3.35 31.55
CA GLN A 326 -25.75 2.31 32.54
C GLN A 326 -24.50 1.50 32.86
N ASN A 327 -23.58 2.08 33.62
CA ASN A 327 -22.45 1.34 34.17
C ASN A 327 -22.75 0.95 35.62
N TYR A 328 -22.70 -0.36 35.92
CA TYR A 328 -22.90 -0.91 37.28
C TYR A 328 -24.27 -0.67 37.93
N GLY A 329 -25.34 -0.60 37.13
CA GLY A 329 -26.72 -0.51 37.65
C GLY A 329 -27.11 0.86 38.21
N VAL A 330 -26.22 1.85 38.14
CA VAL A 330 -26.54 3.26 38.41
C VAL A 330 -26.54 3.99 37.07
N GLY A 331 -27.73 4.40 36.60
CA GLY A 331 -27.85 5.21 35.40
C GLY A 331 -27.52 6.66 35.69
N TRP A 332 -26.57 7.24 34.98
CA TRP A 332 -26.38 8.69 34.92
C TRP A 332 -26.53 9.17 33.49
N HIS A 333 -27.12 10.36 33.37
CA HIS A 333 -27.29 11.04 32.09
C HIS A 333 -26.03 11.85 31.79
N ILE A 334 -25.48 11.63 30.60
CA ILE A 334 -24.32 12.32 30.07
C ILE A 334 -24.78 13.11 28.85
N LEU A 335 -24.38 14.37 28.73
CA LEU A 335 -24.52 15.08 27.47
C LEU A 335 -23.32 14.75 26.59
N GLU A 336 -23.59 14.20 25.43
CA GLU A 336 -22.58 13.76 24.47
C GLU A 336 -22.66 14.60 23.20
N ARG A 337 -21.50 15.09 22.74
CA ARG A 337 -21.29 15.56 21.38
C ARG A 337 -20.56 14.48 20.60
N ARG A 338 -21.21 13.98 19.56
CA ARG A 338 -20.64 12.95 18.70
C ARG A 338 -20.36 13.50 17.31
N VAL A 339 -19.16 13.23 16.81
CA VAL A 339 -18.77 13.49 15.43
C VAL A 339 -18.45 12.16 14.76
N ASP A 340 -19.19 11.85 13.70
CA ASP A 340 -18.90 10.71 12.84
C ASP A 340 -18.09 11.20 11.64
N ILE A 341 -16.92 10.59 11.42
CA ILE A 341 -16.01 10.88 10.31
C ILE A 341 -15.92 9.65 9.41
N HIS A 342 -16.12 9.86 8.11
CA HIS A 342 -15.93 8.84 7.11
C HIS A 342 -14.81 9.21 6.14
N PHE A 343 -13.81 8.34 6.06
CA PHE A 343 -12.66 8.50 5.18
C PHE A 343 -12.88 7.78 3.86
N THR A 344 -12.79 8.48 2.74
CA THR A 344 -12.75 7.87 1.40
C THR A 344 -11.30 7.83 0.94
N LEU A 345 -10.73 6.63 0.90
CA LEU A 345 -9.34 6.38 0.56
C LEU A 345 -9.22 6.13 -0.95
N VAL A 346 -8.56 7.03 -1.68
CA VAL A 346 -8.47 6.98 -3.15
C VAL A 346 -7.06 6.60 -3.57
N SER A 347 -6.91 5.40 -4.15
CA SER A 347 -5.66 4.91 -4.70
C SER A 347 -5.91 3.76 -5.69
N THR A 348 -4.86 3.20 -6.28
CA THR A 348 -4.92 2.00 -7.11
C THR A 348 -5.41 0.77 -6.34
N GLU A 349 -6.05 -0.15 -7.06
CA GLU A 349 -6.64 -1.38 -6.51
C GLU A 349 -5.66 -2.20 -5.66
N TYR A 350 -4.52 -2.55 -6.24
CA TYR A 350 -3.51 -3.34 -5.55
C TYR A 350 -3.02 -2.66 -4.26
N HIS A 351 -2.87 -1.33 -4.29
CA HIS A 351 -2.37 -0.57 -3.15
C HIS A 351 -3.39 -0.59 -1.99
N LEU A 352 -4.67 -0.33 -2.28
CA LEU A 352 -5.71 -0.34 -1.25
C LEU A 352 -5.98 -1.75 -0.72
N CYS A 353 -5.94 -2.78 -1.58
CA CYS A 353 -6.02 -4.18 -1.14
C CYS A 353 -4.87 -4.52 -0.19
N ASN A 354 -3.63 -4.16 -0.52
CA ASN A 354 -2.47 -4.38 0.34
C ASN A 354 -2.63 -3.69 1.70
N LEU A 355 -3.09 -2.45 1.71
CA LEU A 355 -3.32 -1.68 2.92
C LEU A 355 -4.38 -2.36 3.80
N ASN A 356 -5.48 -2.83 3.20
CA ASN A 356 -6.54 -3.55 3.90
C ASN A 356 -6.05 -4.89 4.47
N ASP A 357 -5.29 -5.65 3.67
CA ASP A 357 -4.66 -6.91 4.07
C ASP A 357 -3.73 -6.72 5.27
N VAL A 358 -2.88 -5.69 5.23
CA VAL A 358 -2.01 -5.33 6.36
C VAL A 358 -2.85 -4.96 7.57
N HIS A 359 -3.95 -4.21 7.40
CA HIS A 359 -4.84 -3.86 8.51
C HIS A 359 -5.44 -5.09 9.19
N HIS A 360 -5.92 -6.06 8.42
CA HIS A 360 -6.49 -7.28 8.98
C HIS A 360 -5.44 -8.22 9.59
N ARG A 361 -4.26 -8.36 8.97
CA ARG A 361 -3.21 -9.29 9.42
C ARG A 361 -2.38 -8.74 10.58
N SER A 362 -2.12 -7.43 10.57
CA SER A 362 -1.27 -6.76 11.56
C SER A 362 -1.79 -5.34 11.88
N PRO A 363 -2.92 -5.23 12.61
CA PRO A 363 -3.57 -3.94 12.90
C PRO A 363 -2.62 -2.89 13.51
N GLY A 364 -1.73 -3.29 14.43
CA GLY A 364 -0.79 -2.37 15.08
C GLY A 364 0.33 -1.84 14.16
N LYS A 365 0.56 -2.51 13.03
CA LYS A 365 1.47 -2.06 11.95
C LYS A 365 0.73 -1.44 10.79
N SER A 366 -0.61 -1.44 10.82
CA SER A 366 -1.44 -0.88 9.77
C SER A 366 -1.21 0.61 9.62
N PHE A 367 -1.10 1.02 8.37
CA PHE A 367 -1.15 2.41 7.96
C PHE A 367 -2.44 3.12 8.41
N LEU A 368 -3.55 2.40 8.62
CA LEU A 368 -4.82 2.98 9.06
C LEU A 368 -4.91 3.20 10.57
N GLN A 369 -3.95 2.69 11.33
CA GLN A 369 -3.95 2.80 12.79
C GLN A 369 -4.08 4.25 13.30
N PRO A 370 -3.45 5.27 12.68
CA PRO A 370 -3.64 6.66 13.08
C PRO A 370 -5.08 7.15 12.92
N LEU A 371 -5.80 6.70 11.89
CA LEU A 371 -7.22 7.04 11.68
C LEU A 371 -8.10 6.34 12.72
N VAL A 372 -7.80 5.08 13.05
CA VAL A 372 -8.48 4.35 14.15
C VAL A 372 -8.24 5.03 15.49
N SER A 373 -7.06 5.59 15.70
CA SER A 373 -6.67 6.23 16.97
C SER A 373 -7.40 7.56 17.21
N LEU A 374 -8.02 8.15 16.19
CA LEU A 374 -8.96 9.27 16.35
C LEU A 374 -10.26 8.85 17.04
N ARG A 375 -10.60 7.56 17.04
CA ARG A 375 -11.82 7.04 17.66
C ARG A 375 -11.73 7.08 19.17
N GLY A 376 -12.80 7.55 19.82
CA GLY A 376 -12.97 7.46 21.26
C GLY A 376 -13.42 8.75 21.92
N LEU A 377 -13.33 8.77 23.24
CA LEU A 377 -13.72 9.92 24.06
C LEU A 377 -12.63 10.99 24.00
N VAL A 378 -13.01 12.16 23.48
CA VAL A 378 -12.15 13.32 23.29
C VAL A 378 -12.41 14.30 24.42
N GLY A 379 -11.54 14.33 25.43
CA GLY A 379 -11.61 15.35 26.49
C GLY A 379 -12.94 15.38 27.23
N SER A 380 -13.03 14.66 28.35
CA SER A 380 -14.03 15.02 29.38
C SER A 380 -13.72 16.46 29.83
N ASP A 381 -14.71 17.34 30.00
CA ASP A 381 -14.55 18.73 30.47
C ASP A 381 -13.78 18.90 31.82
N ARG A 382 -13.26 17.82 32.41
CA ARG A 382 -12.32 17.84 33.54
C ARG A 382 -10.89 18.28 33.19
N TRP A 383 -10.52 18.43 31.92
CA TRP A 383 -9.16 18.82 31.51
C TRP A 383 -9.08 20.32 31.20
N VAL A 384 -8.92 21.14 32.24
CA VAL A 384 -9.02 22.61 32.18
C VAL A 384 -7.74 23.28 31.63
N ASN A 385 -6.65 22.55 31.38
CA ASN A 385 -5.41 23.14 30.86
C ASN A 385 -5.29 22.99 29.34
N LYS A 386 -5.38 24.15 28.66
CA LYS A 386 -5.21 24.30 27.21
C LYS A 386 -3.88 23.74 26.69
N ASP A 387 -2.84 23.75 27.53
CA ASP A 387 -1.49 23.28 27.21
C ASP A 387 -1.34 21.75 27.26
N GLU A 388 -2.16 21.03 28.06
CA GLU A 388 -2.12 19.56 28.11
C GLU A 388 -2.83 18.91 26.90
N LEU A 389 -3.80 19.61 26.30
CA LEU A 389 -4.52 19.14 25.12
C LEU A 389 -3.66 19.23 23.84
N GLU A 390 -2.62 20.08 23.82
CA GLU A 390 -1.63 20.14 22.72
C GLU A 390 -0.53 19.09 22.87
N ALA A 391 -0.33 18.53 24.07
CA ALA A 391 0.66 17.50 24.34
C ALA A 391 0.18 16.06 24.06
N MET A 392 -1.14 15.85 23.89
CA MET A 392 -1.66 14.53 23.51
C MET A 392 -1.66 14.35 21.99
N ASP A 393 -0.56 13.78 21.52
CA ASP A 393 -0.48 13.12 20.22
C ASP A 393 -1.55 11.99 20.15
N PRO A 394 -2.37 11.93 19.08
CA PRO A 394 -3.38 10.88 18.88
C PRO A 394 -2.86 9.44 19.07
N SER A 395 -1.55 9.22 18.92
CA SER A 395 -0.88 7.93 19.15
C SER A 395 -0.97 7.40 20.59
N TYR A 396 -1.38 8.19 21.59
CA TYR A 396 -1.39 7.79 23.01
C TYR A 396 -2.77 7.51 23.62
N SER A 397 -3.85 7.55 22.83
CA SER A 397 -5.23 7.48 23.36
C SER A 397 -5.84 6.06 23.37
N SER A 398 -5.11 5.07 23.87
CA SER A 398 -5.69 3.77 24.23
C SER A 398 -5.52 3.53 25.73
N SER A 399 -6.62 3.62 26.49
CA SER A 399 -6.75 3.26 27.91
C SER A 399 -6.33 4.29 28.99
N VAL A 400 -6.87 5.52 28.95
CA VAL A 400 -6.92 6.34 30.18
C VAL A 400 -8.18 5.98 30.95
N HIS A 401 -8.06 5.00 31.86
CA HIS A 401 -9.06 4.82 32.92
C HIS A 401 -9.02 6.03 33.85
N VAL A 402 -10.11 6.79 33.88
CA VAL A 402 -10.34 7.92 34.78
C VAL A 402 -10.33 7.41 36.22
N ARG A 403 -9.16 7.44 36.88
CA ARG A 403 -9.09 7.39 38.35
C ARG A 403 -9.54 8.75 38.86
N SER A 404 -10.75 8.81 39.43
CA SER A 404 -11.20 9.97 40.20
C SER A 404 -10.18 10.25 41.30
N SER A 405 -9.39 11.29 41.09
CA SER A 405 -8.40 11.81 42.04
C SER A 405 -9.14 12.68 43.05
N SER A 406 -9.94 12.06 43.90
CA SER A 406 -10.51 12.70 45.09
C SER A 406 -9.51 12.58 46.23
N ASN A 407 -8.35 13.24 46.14
CA ASN A 407 -7.49 13.48 47.29
C ASN A 407 -6.35 14.47 46.94
N SER A 408 -6.64 15.76 46.99
CA SER A 408 -5.63 16.76 47.33
C SER A 408 -6.23 17.67 48.41
N GLY A 409 -5.82 17.39 49.64
CA GLY A 409 -6.20 18.18 50.79
C GLY A 409 -5.60 19.58 50.71
N SER A 410 -6.48 20.58 50.70
CA SER A 410 -6.18 21.89 51.27
C SER A 410 -7.20 22.13 52.37
N SER A 411 -6.73 21.97 53.59
CA SER A 411 -7.41 22.24 54.84
C SER A 411 -7.71 23.73 54.99
N SER A 412 -8.97 24.12 54.87
CA SER A 412 -9.51 25.31 55.54
C SER A 412 -11.03 25.20 55.68
N SER A 413 -11.42 24.60 56.81
CA SER A 413 -12.57 24.97 57.66
C SER A 413 -13.76 25.72 57.05
N SER A 414 -14.82 24.97 56.75
CA SER A 414 -16.24 25.33 56.99
C SER A 414 -17.08 24.10 56.60
N SER A 415 -17.31 23.12 57.49
CA SER A 415 -18.44 23.11 58.42
C SER A 415 -19.67 23.81 57.87
N LEU A 416 -20.60 23.04 57.28
CA LEU A 416 -22.02 23.04 57.61
C LEU A 416 -22.68 21.84 56.90
N LEU A 417 -22.93 20.80 57.69
CA LEU A 417 -23.87 19.72 57.39
C LEU A 417 -25.28 20.29 57.17
N PRO A 418 -26.07 19.70 56.26
CA PRO A 418 -27.48 19.49 56.54
C PRO A 418 -27.72 18.00 56.75
N THR A 419 -28.23 17.74 57.95
CA THR A 419 -28.84 16.52 58.44
C THR A 419 -30.02 16.07 57.58
N SER A 420 -30.00 14.78 57.22
CA SER A 420 -31.17 13.87 57.16
C SER A 420 -32.56 14.51 56.95
N SER A 421 -32.98 14.63 55.69
CA SER A 421 -34.39 14.54 55.34
C SER A 421 -34.57 13.59 54.15
N SER A 422 -35.61 12.79 54.25
CA SER A 422 -35.90 11.54 53.56
C SER A 422 -36.44 11.69 52.13
N ASP A 423 -36.06 12.74 51.40
CA ASP A 423 -36.44 12.91 49.99
C ASP A 423 -35.32 12.39 49.08
N ALA A 424 -35.15 11.07 49.09
CA ALA A 424 -34.16 10.33 48.31
C ALA A 424 -34.63 10.03 46.87
N SER A 425 -35.39 10.93 46.25
CA SER A 425 -35.82 10.80 44.86
C SER A 425 -35.28 11.93 43.97
N GLY A 426 -34.38 11.56 43.06
CA GLY A 426 -34.45 12.12 41.71
C GLY A 426 -33.45 13.19 41.28
N ARG A 427 -32.46 13.61 42.08
CA ARG A 427 -31.34 14.41 41.51
C ARG A 427 -30.36 13.49 40.80
N ALA A 428 -30.70 13.09 39.57
CA ALA A 428 -29.78 12.50 38.62
C ALA A 428 -28.51 13.37 38.56
N ARG A 429 -27.38 12.81 38.99
CA ARG A 429 -26.11 13.52 39.01
C ARG A 429 -25.63 13.67 37.58
N PHE A 430 -25.66 14.91 37.08
CA PHE A 430 -25.09 15.27 35.80
C PHE A 430 -23.58 14.99 35.80
N ALA A 431 -23.11 14.13 34.90
CA ALA A 431 -21.72 13.64 34.90
C ALA A 431 -20.76 14.48 34.03
N GLY A 432 -21.25 15.54 33.39
CA GLY A 432 -20.46 16.41 32.51
C GLY A 432 -20.85 16.27 31.03
N ILE A 433 -20.09 16.96 30.18
CA ILE A 433 -20.15 16.81 28.73
C ILE A 433 -19.02 15.87 28.29
N GLU A 434 -19.37 14.88 27.47
CA GLU A 434 -18.43 14.00 26.78
C GLU A 434 -18.41 14.37 25.29
N ASN A 435 -17.22 14.45 24.69
CA ASN A 435 -17.11 14.47 23.24
C ASN A 435 -16.64 13.09 22.77
N SER A 436 -17.22 12.61 21.68
CA SER A 436 -16.83 11.35 21.04
C SER A 436 -16.61 11.56 19.56
N VAL A 437 -15.59 10.86 19.06
CA VAL A 437 -15.32 10.77 17.62
C VAL A 437 -15.44 9.31 17.23
N ASP A 438 -16.23 9.05 16.21
CA ASP A 438 -16.28 7.76 15.53
C ASP A 438 -15.71 7.90 14.13
N THR A 439 -14.86 6.96 13.75
CA THR A 439 -14.19 6.94 12.46
C THR A 439 -14.52 5.66 11.71
N SER A 440 -14.52 5.77 10.39
CA SER A 440 -14.72 4.65 9.48
C SER A 440 -14.12 5.00 8.13
N TRP A 441 -13.93 4.02 7.24
CA TRP A 441 -13.37 4.28 5.92
C TRP A 441 -14.00 3.41 4.83
N SER A 442 -13.89 3.87 3.60
CA SER A 442 -14.19 3.16 2.37
C SER A 442 -13.01 3.27 1.40
N PHE A 443 -12.90 2.30 0.50
CA PHE A 443 -11.86 2.25 -0.52
C PHE A 443 -12.46 2.62 -1.87
N GLN A 444 -11.87 3.62 -2.52
CA GLN A 444 -12.16 3.94 -3.90
C GLN A 444 -11.01 3.50 -4.80
N TYR A 445 -11.23 2.41 -5.51
CA TYR A 445 -10.22 1.78 -6.34
C TYR A 445 -10.09 2.47 -7.70
N ALA A 446 -8.89 2.96 -7.99
CA ALA A 446 -8.46 3.31 -9.33
C ALA A 446 -7.94 2.06 -10.05
N THR A 447 -8.35 1.86 -11.30
CA THR A 447 -7.85 0.76 -12.11
C THR A 447 -6.36 0.94 -12.37
N PHE A 448 -5.56 -0.11 -12.18
CA PHE A 448 -4.16 -0.08 -12.58
C PHE A 448 -4.06 -0.07 -14.11
N PRO A 449 -3.51 1.01 -14.73
CA PRO A 449 -3.70 1.26 -16.16
C PRO A 449 -2.88 0.33 -17.06
N PHE A 450 -1.92 -0.42 -16.50
CA PHE A 450 -0.94 -1.18 -17.27
C PHE A 450 -1.31 -2.65 -17.50
N LEU A 451 -2.46 -3.14 -16.99
CA LEU A 451 -2.91 -4.52 -17.25
C LEU A 451 -3.63 -4.72 -18.58
N HIS A 452 -4.18 -3.65 -19.14
CA HIS A 452 -5.03 -3.71 -20.34
C HIS A 452 -4.40 -2.94 -21.51
N GLY A 453 -3.07 -2.82 -21.50
CA GLY A 453 -2.33 -2.15 -22.55
C GLY A 453 -2.43 -2.90 -23.89
N LYS A 454 -2.31 -2.16 -25.00
CA LYS A 454 -2.21 -2.75 -26.34
C LYS A 454 -0.87 -3.47 -26.57
N GLU A 455 0.14 -3.12 -25.79
CA GLU A 455 1.49 -3.67 -25.89
C GLU A 455 1.70 -4.75 -24.82
N ASP A 456 1.92 -5.99 -25.26
CA ASP A 456 2.17 -7.14 -24.38
C ASP A 456 3.36 -6.93 -23.44
N SER A 457 4.36 -6.13 -23.86
CA SER A 457 5.51 -5.76 -23.04
C SER A 457 5.12 -4.95 -21.80
N ILE A 458 4.23 -3.97 -21.94
CA ILE A 458 3.76 -3.14 -20.83
C ILE A 458 2.89 -3.98 -19.90
N VAL A 459 2.03 -4.84 -20.46
CA VAL A 459 1.19 -5.77 -19.69
C VAL A 459 2.06 -6.73 -18.89
N PHE A 460 3.10 -7.29 -19.50
CA PHE A 460 4.08 -8.14 -18.83
C PHE A 460 4.76 -7.44 -17.65
N LEU A 461 5.29 -6.22 -17.87
CA LEU A 461 5.91 -5.43 -16.81
C LEU A 461 4.92 -5.15 -15.67
N GLY A 462 3.70 -4.72 -16.02
CA GLY A 462 2.63 -4.49 -15.06
C GLY A 462 2.30 -5.73 -14.23
N GLN A 463 2.20 -6.92 -14.84
CA GLN A 463 1.96 -8.18 -14.14
C GLN A 463 3.09 -8.52 -13.16
N CYS A 464 4.36 -8.42 -13.59
CA CYS A 464 5.50 -8.63 -12.70
C CYS A 464 5.52 -7.64 -11.54
N TYR A 465 5.25 -6.36 -11.80
CA TYR A 465 5.17 -5.32 -10.78
C TYR A 465 4.08 -5.62 -9.75
N LEU A 466 2.87 -5.99 -10.18
CA LEU A 466 1.79 -6.36 -9.26
C LEU A 466 2.15 -7.56 -8.37
N LEU A 467 2.82 -8.59 -8.91
CA LEU A 467 3.32 -9.70 -8.08
C LEU A 467 4.32 -9.23 -7.03
N GLY A 468 5.14 -8.24 -7.35
CA GLY A 468 6.03 -7.58 -6.38
C GLY A 468 5.23 -6.86 -5.29
N GLU A 469 4.20 -6.12 -5.68
CA GLU A 469 3.34 -5.39 -4.75
C GLU A 469 2.52 -6.32 -3.84
N GLU A 470 2.06 -7.48 -4.33
CA GLU A 470 1.37 -8.51 -3.54
C GLU A 470 2.23 -9.07 -2.39
N LEU A 471 3.55 -8.89 -2.43
CA LEU A 471 4.45 -9.27 -1.33
C LEU A 471 4.46 -8.24 -0.18
N THR A 472 3.84 -7.07 -0.34
CA THR A 472 3.87 -5.99 0.67
C THR A 472 3.26 -6.41 2.01
N PRO A 473 2.07 -7.05 2.07
CA PRO A 473 1.53 -7.51 3.35
C PRO A 473 2.43 -8.54 4.05
N LEU A 474 3.09 -9.41 3.26
CA LEU A 474 4.05 -10.37 3.76
C LEU A 474 5.29 -9.68 4.33
N LEU A 475 5.80 -8.65 3.64
CA LEU A 475 6.94 -7.86 4.11
C LEU A 475 6.65 -7.22 5.47
N VAL A 476 5.49 -6.59 5.63
CA VAL A 476 5.08 -5.96 6.90
C VAL A 476 4.97 -7.01 8.02
N ASN A 477 4.33 -8.14 7.75
CA ASN A 477 4.23 -9.22 8.74
C ASN A 477 5.61 -9.78 9.10
N MET A 478 6.50 -10.03 8.12
CA MET A 478 7.84 -10.53 8.38
C MET A 478 8.70 -9.54 9.20
N LYS A 479 8.56 -8.23 8.98
CA LYS A 479 9.17 -7.21 9.85
C LYS A 479 8.67 -7.36 11.29
N GLY A 480 7.35 -7.48 11.48
CA GLY A 480 6.77 -7.75 12.80
C GLY A 480 7.26 -9.04 13.45
N VAL A 481 7.51 -10.11 12.68
CA VAL A 481 8.05 -11.38 13.18
C VAL A 481 9.51 -11.22 13.63
N VAL A 482 10.33 -10.50 12.86
CA VAL A 482 11.72 -10.19 13.23
C VAL A 482 11.77 -9.35 14.51
N GLU A 483 10.84 -8.40 14.64
CA GLU A 483 10.67 -7.54 15.82
C GLU A 483 9.97 -8.23 17.01
N GLN A 484 9.52 -9.49 16.84
CA GLN A 484 8.78 -10.26 17.84
C GLN A 484 7.43 -9.64 18.25
N THR A 485 6.83 -8.83 17.38
CA THR A 485 5.50 -8.24 17.59
C THR A 485 4.38 -9.03 16.91
N GLU A 486 4.72 -9.89 15.95
CA GLU A 486 3.77 -10.64 15.12
C GLU A 486 4.20 -12.11 14.96
N PHE A 487 3.29 -12.95 14.46
CA PHE A 487 3.56 -14.35 14.15
C PHE A 487 3.50 -14.61 12.64
N PHE A 488 4.36 -15.51 12.15
CA PHE A 488 4.36 -15.93 10.75
C PHE A 488 3.34 -17.05 10.53
N GLN A 489 2.28 -16.76 9.79
CA GLN A 489 1.20 -17.72 9.55
C GLN A 489 1.48 -18.64 8.36
N ARG A 490 0.82 -19.81 8.31
CA ARG A 490 0.91 -20.74 7.17
C ARG A 490 0.44 -20.09 5.86
N ASP A 491 -0.57 -19.24 5.90
CA ASP A 491 -1.10 -18.57 4.70
C ASP A 491 -0.05 -17.61 4.09
N ASN A 492 0.79 -16.99 4.91
CA ASN A 492 1.90 -16.15 4.46
C ASN A 492 2.93 -16.99 3.66
N TYR A 493 3.20 -18.23 4.09
CA TYR A 493 4.05 -19.16 3.34
C TYR A 493 3.42 -19.61 2.02
N LEU A 494 2.12 -19.90 2.02
CA LEU A 494 1.39 -20.32 0.82
C LEU A 494 1.34 -19.19 -0.21
N LEU A 495 1.08 -17.95 0.24
CA LEU A 495 1.11 -16.76 -0.61
C LEU A 495 2.50 -16.57 -1.23
N LEU A 496 3.57 -16.60 -0.42
CA LEU A 496 4.95 -16.49 -0.91
C LEU A 496 5.29 -17.55 -1.97
N THR A 497 4.86 -18.80 -1.73
CA THR A 497 5.07 -19.91 -2.67
C THR A 497 4.27 -19.70 -3.96
N SER A 498 3.04 -19.21 -3.86
CA SER A 498 2.17 -18.91 -5.00
C SER A 498 2.77 -17.81 -5.88
N ILE A 499 3.12 -16.67 -5.28
CA ILE A 499 3.73 -15.52 -5.98
C ILE A 499 5.01 -15.95 -6.69
N ARG A 500 5.88 -16.73 -6.03
CA ARG A 500 7.08 -17.25 -6.69
C ARG A 500 6.75 -18.10 -7.92
N ARG A 501 5.76 -18.99 -7.85
CA ARG A 501 5.36 -19.82 -9.00
C ARG A 501 4.82 -18.97 -10.15
N SER A 502 3.99 -17.97 -9.85
CA SER A 502 3.49 -17.03 -10.84
C SER A 502 4.64 -16.26 -11.51
N LEU A 503 5.60 -15.79 -10.72
CA LEU A 503 6.77 -15.10 -11.27
C LEU A 503 7.65 -16.03 -12.11
N VAL A 504 7.83 -17.30 -11.73
CA VAL A 504 8.52 -18.30 -12.56
C VAL A 504 7.82 -18.44 -13.90
N SER A 505 6.50 -18.61 -13.91
CA SER A 505 5.71 -18.74 -15.14
C SER A 505 5.90 -17.54 -16.08
N LEU A 506 5.85 -16.31 -15.54
CA LEU A 506 6.10 -15.10 -16.32
C LEU A 506 7.53 -15.05 -16.89
N VAL A 507 8.54 -15.38 -16.08
CA VAL A 507 9.94 -15.40 -16.54
C VAL A 507 10.18 -16.50 -17.57
N GLU A 508 9.57 -17.68 -17.41
CA GLU A 508 9.62 -18.76 -18.40
C GLU A 508 8.96 -18.35 -19.72
N ALA A 509 7.86 -17.59 -19.68
CA ALA A 509 7.20 -17.07 -20.87
C ALA A 509 8.13 -16.18 -21.71
N LEU A 510 9.07 -15.45 -21.10
CA LEU A 510 10.09 -14.69 -21.83
C LEU A 510 11.00 -15.60 -22.67
N TYR A 511 11.24 -16.85 -22.28
CA TYR A 511 12.10 -17.78 -23.02
C TYR A 511 11.42 -18.42 -24.23
N THR A 512 10.11 -18.23 -24.41
CA THR A 512 9.37 -18.74 -25.58
C THR A 512 9.57 -17.86 -26.84
N ASP A 513 9.11 -18.33 -27.99
CA ASP A 513 9.13 -17.55 -29.25
C ASP A 513 8.30 -16.26 -29.12
N LYS A 514 7.12 -16.32 -28.50
CA LYS A 514 6.34 -15.12 -28.14
C LYS A 514 7.07 -14.24 -27.13
N GLY A 515 7.86 -14.84 -26.24
CA GLY A 515 8.73 -14.10 -25.32
C GLY A 515 9.77 -13.23 -26.01
N GLN A 516 10.21 -13.56 -27.24
CA GLN A 516 11.10 -12.69 -28.02
C GLN A 516 10.46 -11.35 -28.37
N SER A 517 9.17 -11.33 -28.75
CA SER A 517 8.47 -10.07 -29.05
C SER A 517 8.22 -9.25 -27.78
N ILE A 518 7.92 -9.90 -26.65
CA ILE A 518 7.80 -9.22 -25.35
C ILE A 518 9.13 -8.55 -24.99
N ARG A 519 10.26 -9.27 -25.06
CA ARG A 519 11.59 -8.71 -24.81
C ARG A 519 11.87 -7.50 -25.68
N ALA A 520 11.70 -7.63 -27.00
CA ALA A 520 11.92 -6.53 -27.94
C ALA A 520 11.02 -5.31 -27.62
N GLY A 521 9.76 -5.54 -27.24
CA GLY A 521 8.84 -4.50 -26.80
C GLY A 521 9.28 -3.82 -25.51
N VAL A 522 9.80 -4.57 -24.55
CA VAL A 522 10.33 -4.04 -23.28
C VAL A 522 11.57 -3.16 -23.53
N ILE A 523 12.48 -3.57 -24.42
CA ILE A 523 13.63 -2.74 -24.83
C ILE A 523 13.13 -1.42 -25.42
N LYS A 524 12.24 -1.50 -26.40
CA LYS A 524 11.70 -0.33 -27.09
C LYS A 524 11.01 0.61 -26.10
N TYR A 525 10.27 0.06 -25.14
CA TYR A 525 9.65 0.83 -24.07
C TYR A 525 10.70 1.62 -23.27
N PHE A 526 11.77 0.98 -22.78
CA PHE A 526 12.81 1.68 -22.02
C PHE A 526 13.64 2.67 -22.84
N GLU A 527 13.90 2.38 -24.11
CA GLU A 527 14.53 3.32 -25.04
C GLU A 527 13.67 4.57 -25.22
N SER A 528 12.34 4.41 -25.37
CA SER A 528 11.41 5.54 -25.52
C SER A 528 11.34 6.45 -24.28
N GLN A 529 11.56 5.88 -23.09
CA GLN A 529 11.59 6.63 -21.82
C GLN A 529 12.89 7.42 -21.62
N GLY A 530 13.79 7.44 -22.61
CA GLY A 530 15.10 8.08 -22.45
C GLY A 530 15.98 7.37 -21.42
N ARG A 531 15.61 6.16 -20.97
CA ARG A 531 16.47 5.25 -20.21
C ARG A 531 17.48 4.62 -21.19
N ASN A 532 18.24 5.45 -21.90
CA ASN A 532 19.23 5.08 -22.92
C ASN A 532 20.47 4.35 -22.36
N ARG A 533 20.45 3.99 -21.06
CA ARG A 533 21.45 3.09 -20.50
C ARG A 533 21.22 1.64 -20.91
N PHE A 534 20.06 1.30 -21.51
CA PHE A 534 19.53 -0.05 -21.61
C PHE A 534 19.74 -0.81 -22.94
N THR A 535 20.63 -0.37 -23.83
CA THR A 535 20.86 -1.07 -25.12
C THR A 535 21.70 -2.36 -25.03
N LYS A 536 22.26 -2.69 -23.85
CA LYS A 536 22.89 -3.99 -23.52
C LYS A 536 22.07 -4.81 -22.50
N GLU A 537 20.81 -4.45 -22.27
CA GLU A 537 20.11 -4.73 -21.01
C GLU A 537 18.98 -5.78 -21.03
N ASP A 538 18.67 -6.42 -22.17
CA ASP A 538 17.83 -7.63 -22.16
C ASP A 538 18.30 -8.61 -21.09
N VAL A 539 19.62 -8.76 -21.02
CA VAL A 539 20.30 -9.57 -20.01
C VAL A 539 20.03 -9.03 -18.62
N LYS A 540 19.99 -7.72 -18.37
CA LYS A 540 19.79 -7.20 -17.00
C LYS A 540 18.37 -7.36 -16.51
N ILE A 541 17.34 -7.18 -17.35
CA ILE A 541 15.94 -7.39 -16.92
C ILE A 541 15.74 -8.83 -16.50
N ILE A 542 16.13 -9.76 -17.38
CA ILE A 542 16.05 -11.19 -17.12
C ILE A 542 16.90 -11.54 -15.89
N VAL A 543 18.15 -11.07 -15.82
CA VAL A 543 19.04 -11.34 -14.66
C VAL A 543 18.47 -10.78 -13.36
N LEU A 544 17.82 -9.63 -13.37
CA LEU A 544 17.22 -9.04 -12.16
C LEU A 544 15.96 -9.80 -11.73
N LEU A 545 15.13 -10.25 -12.68
CA LEU A 545 13.99 -11.11 -12.42
C LEU A 545 14.41 -12.50 -11.93
N GLU A 546 15.44 -13.11 -12.53
CA GLU A 546 16.05 -14.35 -12.07
C GLU A 546 16.67 -14.19 -10.68
N SER A 547 17.35 -13.07 -10.44
CA SER A 547 17.86 -12.74 -9.11
C SER A 547 16.73 -12.56 -8.10
N ALA A 548 15.60 -11.97 -8.48
CA ALA A 548 14.41 -11.87 -7.64
C ALA A 548 13.87 -13.27 -7.31
N LEU A 549 13.73 -14.15 -8.31
CA LEU A 549 13.31 -15.54 -8.12
C LEU A 549 14.22 -16.36 -7.20
N LEU A 550 15.54 -16.17 -7.31
CA LEU A 550 16.52 -16.79 -6.42
C LEU A 550 16.36 -16.29 -4.98
N ASN A 551 16.17 -14.98 -4.80
CA ASN A 551 15.95 -14.38 -3.50
C ASN A 551 14.61 -14.85 -2.87
N LEU A 552 13.53 -14.95 -3.64
CA LEU A 552 12.27 -15.55 -3.17
C LEU A 552 12.44 -17.02 -2.79
N GLY A 553 13.14 -17.81 -3.60
CA GLY A 553 13.43 -19.20 -3.29
C GLY A 553 14.17 -19.34 -1.96
N ARG A 554 15.20 -18.52 -1.76
CA ARG A 554 15.94 -18.45 -0.50
C ARG A 554 15.06 -18.03 0.68
N CYS A 555 14.20 -17.03 0.51
CA CYS A 555 13.25 -16.63 1.53
C CYS A 555 12.34 -17.80 1.93
N ILE A 556 11.73 -18.47 0.95
CA ILE A 556 10.87 -19.65 1.15
C ILE A 556 11.60 -20.74 1.92
N ASP A 557 12.81 -21.11 1.51
CA ASP A 557 13.57 -22.19 2.17
C ASP A 557 13.89 -21.87 3.63
N LEU A 558 14.21 -20.61 3.94
CA LEU A 558 14.53 -20.18 5.31
C LEU A 558 13.29 -20.18 6.22
N VAL A 559 12.11 -19.83 5.70
CA VAL A 559 10.86 -19.76 6.48
C VAL A 559 10.05 -21.06 6.45
N LYS A 560 10.41 -22.01 5.58
CA LYS A 560 9.71 -23.29 5.38
C LYS A 560 9.44 -24.08 6.67
N PRO A 561 10.37 -24.18 7.66
CA PRO A 561 10.08 -24.90 8.90
C PRO A 561 8.87 -24.32 9.65
N ALA A 562 8.78 -22.99 9.72
CA ALA A 562 7.65 -22.30 10.36
C ALA A 562 6.39 -22.38 9.49
N GLY A 563 6.51 -22.11 8.18
CA GLY A 563 5.37 -22.12 7.26
C GLY A 563 4.67 -23.48 7.13
N LEU A 564 5.43 -24.57 7.22
CA LEU A 564 4.91 -25.95 7.19
C LEU A 564 4.59 -26.51 8.58
N LEU A 565 4.75 -25.72 9.65
CA LEU A 565 4.59 -26.17 11.04
C LEU A 565 5.47 -27.39 11.39
N ALA A 566 6.60 -27.53 10.71
CA ALA A 566 7.54 -28.64 10.88
C ALA A 566 8.61 -28.34 11.93
N GLY A 567 8.82 -27.06 12.27
CA GLY A 567 9.79 -26.64 13.28
C GLY A 567 9.78 -25.12 13.51
N SER A 568 10.64 -24.66 14.42
CA SER A 568 10.85 -23.23 14.67
C SER A 568 11.98 -22.67 13.81
N VAL A 569 11.90 -21.38 13.50
CA VAL A 569 12.93 -20.64 12.74
C VAL A 569 13.65 -19.69 13.71
N PRO A 570 14.99 -19.77 13.85
CA PRO A 570 15.75 -18.86 14.72
C PRO A 570 15.67 -17.40 14.27
N ALA A 571 15.76 -16.45 15.20
CA ALA A 571 15.70 -15.00 14.91
C ALA A 571 16.71 -14.53 13.83
N PRO A 572 18.00 -14.96 13.83
CA PRO A 572 18.92 -14.58 12.75
C PRO A 572 18.52 -15.13 11.36
N THR A 573 17.77 -16.22 11.33
CA THR A 573 17.25 -16.80 10.09
C THR A 573 16.06 -15.99 9.56
N TRP A 574 15.19 -15.49 10.43
CA TRP A 574 14.14 -14.54 10.06
C TRP A 574 14.69 -13.26 9.45
N ALA A 575 15.72 -12.66 10.05
CA ALA A 575 16.35 -11.45 9.51
C ALA A 575 16.94 -11.68 8.10
N ARG A 576 17.55 -12.84 7.86
CA ARG A 576 18.06 -13.22 6.52
C ARG A 576 16.95 -13.48 5.51
N ALA A 577 15.81 -14.03 5.96
CA ALA A 577 14.66 -14.23 5.10
C ALA A 577 14.03 -12.88 4.71
N LEU A 578 13.91 -11.96 5.66
CA LEU A 578 13.45 -10.59 5.42
C LEU A 578 14.33 -9.85 4.41
N ASP A 579 15.66 -9.88 4.60
CA ASP A 579 16.62 -9.28 3.64
C ASP A 579 16.48 -9.88 2.24
N ALA A 580 16.27 -11.20 2.13
CA ALA A 580 16.02 -11.85 0.84
C ALA A 580 14.70 -11.39 0.20
N LEU A 581 13.63 -11.26 0.99
CA LEU A 581 12.34 -10.75 0.51
C LEU A 581 12.45 -9.31 0.00
N GLU A 582 13.07 -8.42 0.79
CA GLU A 582 13.29 -7.01 0.42
C GLU A 582 14.10 -6.88 -0.87
N LYS A 583 15.17 -7.66 -1.02
CA LYS A 583 15.97 -7.69 -2.25
C LYS A 583 15.16 -8.16 -3.46
N SER A 584 14.31 -9.17 -3.29
CA SER A 584 13.44 -9.61 -4.38
C SER A 584 12.45 -8.52 -4.79
N MET A 585 11.76 -7.92 -3.83
CA MET A 585 10.78 -6.86 -4.11
C MET A 585 11.44 -5.67 -4.79
N ASN A 586 12.60 -5.22 -4.28
CA ASN A 586 13.35 -4.12 -4.88
C ASN A 586 13.78 -4.44 -6.32
N ASN A 587 14.29 -5.64 -6.58
CA ASN A 587 14.65 -6.05 -7.94
C ASN A 587 13.45 -6.03 -8.91
N ILE A 588 12.27 -6.46 -8.45
CA ILE A 588 11.03 -6.42 -9.25
C ILE A 588 10.62 -4.96 -9.48
N GLN A 589 10.52 -4.14 -8.43
CA GLN A 589 10.07 -2.75 -8.52
C GLN A 589 10.97 -1.91 -9.45
N VAL A 590 12.29 -2.03 -9.32
CA VAL A 590 13.25 -1.26 -10.13
C VAL A 590 13.11 -1.54 -11.63
N VAL A 591 12.76 -2.77 -11.99
CA VAL A 591 12.79 -3.24 -13.38
C VAL A 591 11.41 -3.28 -14.01
N CYS A 592 10.38 -3.54 -13.21
CA CYS A 592 9.06 -3.86 -13.72
C CYS A 592 8.04 -2.74 -13.55
N ASP A 593 8.33 -1.65 -12.83
CA ASP A 593 7.39 -0.52 -12.74
C ASP A 593 7.20 0.10 -14.15
N PRO A 594 6.02 -0.09 -14.80
CA PRO A 594 5.75 0.45 -16.12
C PRO A 594 5.24 1.90 -16.06
N ASP A 595 5.21 2.49 -14.86
CA ASP A 595 4.75 3.85 -14.68
C ASP A 595 5.69 4.85 -15.34
N GLN A 596 5.08 5.86 -15.94
CA GLN A 596 5.75 6.83 -16.79
C GLN A 596 5.15 8.22 -16.56
N PRO A 597 5.91 9.30 -16.82
CA PRO A 597 5.37 10.64 -16.69
C PRO A 597 4.22 10.84 -17.68
N LEU A 598 3.16 11.49 -17.21
CA LEU A 598 2.03 11.88 -18.03
C LEU A 598 2.35 13.19 -18.75
N ASP A 599 2.40 13.16 -20.08
CA ASP A 599 2.59 14.36 -20.91
C ASP A 599 1.49 15.39 -20.60
N PRO A 600 1.82 16.66 -20.31
CA PRO A 600 0.86 17.76 -20.18
C PRO A 600 -0.19 17.84 -21.29
N LYS A 601 0.15 17.43 -22.52
CA LYS A 601 -0.77 17.40 -23.67
C LYS A 601 -1.87 16.35 -23.54
N ASP A 602 -1.69 15.37 -22.66
CA ASP A 602 -2.61 14.26 -22.45
C ASP A 602 -3.43 14.39 -21.16
N TRP A 603 -3.25 15.49 -20.41
CA TRP A 603 -3.97 15.75 -19.16
C TRP A 603 -5.50 15.68 -19.29
N GLY A 604 -6.05 16.05 -20.46
CA GLY A 604 -7.50 15.99 -20.73
C GLY A 604 -7.97 14.83 -21.61
N LYS A 605 -7.07 13.92 -22.07
CA LYS A 605 -7.44 12.86 -23.04
C LYS A 605 -7.75 11.51 -22.41
N LEU A 606 -7.06 11.23 -21.31
CA LEU A 606 -7.24 10.04 -20.48
C LEU A 606 -8.32 10.33 -19.43
#